data_AF-A0A7G2MK80-F1
#
_entry.id   AF-A0A7G2MK80-F1
#
_cell.length_a   1.000
_cell.length_b   1.000
_cell.length_c   1.000
_cell.angle_alpha   90.00
_cell.angle_beta   90.00
_cell.angle_gamma   90.00
#
_symmetry.space_group_name_H-M   'P 1'
#
loop_
_entity.id
_entity.type
_entity.pdbx_description
1 polymer ?
#
loop_
_entity_poly.entity_id
_entity_poly.type
_entity_poly.pdbx_seq_one_letter_code
_entity_poly.pdbx_strand_id
1 'polypeptide(L)'
;MEFIETYNLTGLIIGICTFLIIGLFHPVVIKAEYYWGTGCWWIFLVLGIVGTIAALWVTNVLWSSLLGVFAFSSFWTIKEIFEQEERVRKGWFPANPKKQDKKM
;
A
#
# COMPACT_ATOMS: atom_id res chain seq x y z
N MET A 1 -18.47 -6.52 -19.32
CA MET A 1 -17.24 -7.36 -19.36
C MET A 1 -17.00 -7.92 -20.75
N GLU A 2 -18.03 -8.24 -21.54
CA GLU A 2 -17.87 -8.83 -22.89
C GLU A 2 -16.86 -8.12 -23.80
N PHE A 3 -16.86 -6.78 -23.91
CA PHE A 3 -15.87 -6.06 -24.72
C PHE A 3 -14.43 -6.27 -24.22
N ILE A 4 -14.22 -6.21 -22.91
CA ILE A 4 -12.89 -6.38 -22.28
C ILE A 4 -12.37 -7.79 -22.51
N GLU A 5 -13.24 -8.79 -22.38
CA GLU A 5 -12.91 -10.20 -22.59
C GLU A 5 -12.67 -10.51 -24.08
N THR A 6 -13.52 -9.98 -24.97
CA THR A 6 -13.41 -10.14 -26.43
C THR A 6 -12.05 -9.68 -26.96
N TYR A 7 -11.50 -8.61 -26.39
CA TYR A 7 -10.21 -8.05 -26.80
C TYR A 7 -9.05 -8.42 -25.85
N ASN A 8 -9.24 -9.38 -24.93
CA ASN A 8 -8.22 -9.81 -23.96
C ASN A 8 -7.60 -8.66 -23.12
N LEU A 9 -8.36 -7.59 -22.89
CA LEU A 9 -7.88 -6.39 -22.20
C LEU A 9 -7.79 -6.57 -20.68
N THR A 10 -8.38 -7.63 -20.12
CA THR A 10 -8.40 -7.90 -18.67
C THR A 10 -7.00 -7.88 -18.06
N GLY A 11 -6.03 -8.55 -18.69
CA GLY A 11 -4.66 -8.58 -18.19
C GLY A 11 -3.98 -7.21 -18.21
N LEU A 12 -4.21 -6.43 -19.27
CA LEU A 12 -3.67 -5.07 -19.39
C LEU A 12 -4.25 -4.14 -18.32
N ILE A 13 -5.56 -4.22 -18.09
CA ILE A 13 -6.24 -3.44 -17.05
C ILE A 13 -5.71 -3.81 -15.67
N ILE A 14 -5.60 -5.12 -15.36
CA ILE A 14 -5.01 -5.57 -14.10
C ILE A 14 -3.59 -5.01 -13.94
N GLY A 15 -2.76 -5.06 -14.97
CA GLY A 15 -1.39 -4.53 -14.95
C GLY A 15 -1.32 -3.03 -14.65
N ILE A 16 -2.10 -2.21 -15.36
CA ILE A 16 -2.13 -0.76 -15.15
C ILE A 16 -2.65 -0.44 -13.75
N CYS A 17 -3.76 -1.05 -13.33
CA CYS A 17 -4.31 -0.83 -12.00
C CYS A 17 -3.34 -1.28 -10.90
N THR A 18 -2.64 -2.40 -11.09
CA THR A 18 -1.60 -2.89 -10.16
C THR A 18 -0.48 -1.87 -10.01
N PHE A 19 0.04 -1.36 -11.12
CA PHE A 19 1.09 -0.34 -11.11
C PHE A 19 0.62 0.92 -10.38
N LEU A 20 -0.61 1.36 -10.61
CA LEU A 20 -1.18 2.52 -9.92
C LEU A 20 -1.37 2.29 -8.41
N ILE A 21 -1.82 1.10 -8.00
CA ILE A 21 -1.95 0.75 -6.58
C ILE A 21 -0.58 0.80 -5.91
N ILE A 22 0.43 0.10 -6.45
CA ILE A 22 1.79 0.09 -5.89
C ILE A 22 2.38 1.50 -5.87
N GLY A 23 2.21 2.25 -6.97
CA GLY A 23 2.66 3.63 -7.10
C GLY A 23 2.01 4.56 -6.07
N LEU A 24 0.75 4.34 -5.70
CA LEU A 24 0.05 5.09 -4.66
C LEU A 24 0.57 4.76 -3.25
N PHE A 25 0.95 3.51 -3.00
CA PHE A 25 1.46 3.12 -1.68
C PHE A 25 2.82 3.76 -1.33
N HIS A 26 3.65 4.08 -2.32
CA HIS A 26 4.93 4.79 -2.10
C HIS A 26 4.78 6.14 -1.37
N PRO A 27 4.00 7.13 -1.87
CA PRO A 27 3.76 8.37 -1.14
C PRO A 27 2.94 8.17 0.13
N VAL A 28 2.09 7.14 0.19
CA VAL A 28 1.37 6.78 1.43
C VAL A 28 2.35 6.41 2.54
N VAL A 29 3.36 5.57 2.26
CA VAL A 29 4.39 5.19 3.25
C VAL A 29 5.12 6.42 3.78
N ILE A 30 5.58 7.29 2.88
CA ILE A 30 6.32 8.50 3.25
C ILE A 30 5.47 9.39 4.15
N LYS A 31 4.21 9.62 3.78
CA LYS A 31 3.29 10.45 4.59
C LYS A 31 2.91 9.78 5.90
N ALA A 32 2.71 8.46 5.90
CA ALA A 32 2.36 7.72 7.10
C ALA A 32 3.48 7.80 8.14
N GLU A 33 4.74 7.60 7.71
CA GLU A 33 5.90 7.79 8.59
C GLU A 33 6.03 9.26 9.03
N TYR A 34 5.89 10.21 8.11
CA TYR A 34 6.06 11.63 8.42
C TYR A 34 5.07 12.14 9.49
N TYR A 35 3.80 11.74 9.41
CA TYR A 35 2.75 12.20 10.33
C TYR A 35 2.56 11.32 11.56
N TRP A 36 2.59 10.00 11.40
CA TRP A 36 2.30 9.04 12.48
C TRP A 36 3.52 8.23 12.95
N GLY A 37 4.64 8.29 12.22
CA GLY A 37 5.79 7.43 12.47
C GLY A 37 5.49 5.97 12.22
N THR A 38 6.31 5.11 12.82
CA THR A 38 6.19 3.65 12.67
C THR A 38 5.02 3.05 13.46
N GLY A 39 4.37 3.83 14.33
CA GLY A 39 3.23 3.38 15.15
C GLY A 39 1.93 3.10 14.37
N CYS A 40 1.83 3.55 13.11
CA CYS A 40 0.65 3.30 12.26
C CYS A 40 0.66 1.94 11.54
N TRP A 41 1.68 1.11 11.76
CA TRP A 41 1.87 -0.18 11.08
C TRP A 41 0.64 -1.12 11.19
N TRP A 42 -0.06 -1.11 12.32
CA TRP A 42 -1.21 -1.99 12.56
C TRP A 42 -2.40 -1.68 11.64
N ILE A 43 -2.54 -0.44 11.18
CA ILE A 43 -3.58 -0.04 10.22
C ILE A 43 -3.37 -0.82 8.91
N PHE A 44 -2.13 -0.88 8.44
CA PHE A 44 -1.76 -1.60 7.22
C PHE A 44 -1.88 -3.12 7.39
N LEU A 45 -1.65 -3.65 8.59
CA LEU A 45 -1.95 -5.05 8.89
C LEU A 45 -3.43 -5.36 8.74
N VAL A 46 -4.30 -4.54 9.36
CA VAL A 46 -5.76 -4.71 9.28
C VAL A 46 -6.24 -4.57 7.84
N LEU A 47 -5.78 -3.55 7.12
CA LEU A 47 -6.10 -3.35 5.70
C LEU A 47 -5.69 -4.55 4.84
N GLY A 48 -4.49 -5.09 5.09
CA GLY A 48 -4.01 -6.28 4.40
C GLY A 48 -4.91 -7.49 4.65
N ILE A 49 -5.24 -7.78 5.91
CA ILE A 49 -6.12 -8.92 6.27
C ILE A 49 -7.51 -8.77 5.65
N VAL A 50 -8.12 -7.58 5.78
CA VAL A 50 -9.44 -7.30 5.19
C VAL A 50 -9.39 -7.44 3.67
N GLY A 51 -8.34 -6.91 3.03
CA GLY A 51 -8.14 -7.04 1.58
C GLY A 51 -7.98 -8.49 1.14
N THR A 52 -7.21 -9.31 1.87
CA THR A 52 -7.05 -10.74 1.59
C THR A 52 -8.37 -11.49 1.71
N ILE A 53 -9.12 -11.28 2.79
CA ILE A 53 -10.42 -11.91 3.00
C ILE A 53 -11.39 -11.51 1.88
N ALA A 54 -11.44 -10.22 1.53
CA ALA A 54 -12.25 -9.73 0.43
C ALA A 54 -11.85 -10.35 -0.92
N ALA A 55 -10.55 -10.49 -1.20
CA ALA A 55 -10.06 -11.11 -2.43
C ALA A 55 -10.52 -12.57 -2.57
N LEU A 56 -10.59 -13.31 -1.46
CA LEU A 56 -11.05 -14.71 -1.43
C LEU A 56 -12.56 -14.87 -1.66
N TRP A 57 -13.36 -13.86 -1.34
CA TRP A 57 -14.82 -13.88 -1.57
C TRP A 57 -15.26 -13.36 -2.94
N VAL A 58 -14.36 -12.69 -3.67
CA VAL A 58 -14.68 -12.15 -4.99
C VAL A 58 -14.37 -13.17 -6.08
N THR A 59 -15.41 -13.58 -6.81
CA THR A 59 -15.29 -14.57 -7.92
C THR A 59 -14.74 -13.97 -9.21
N ASN A 60 -14.87 -12.65 -9.39
CA ASN A 60 -14.36 -11.98 -10.58
C ASN A 60 -12.83 -11.80 -10.48
N VAL A 61 -12.09 -12.38 -11.44
CA VAL A 61 -10.63 -12.40 -11.44
C VAL A 61 -10.02 -11.00 -11.39
N LEU A 62 -10.59 -10.03 -12.12
CA LEU A 62 -10.07 -8.65 -12.12
C LEU A 62 -10.16 -8.07 -10.71
N TRP A 63 -11.35 -8.09 -10.10
CA TRP A 63 -11.55 -7.50 -8.77
C TRP A 63 -10.80 -8.28 -7.67
N SER A 64 -10.79 -9.60 -7.73
CA SER A 64 -10.02 -10.44 -6.81
C SER A 64 -8.52 -10.14 -6.90
N SER A 65 -7.98 -9.97 -8.11
CA SER A 65 -6.57 -9.60 -8.32
C SER A 65 -6.24 -8.22 -7.75
N LEU A 66 -7.10 -7.20 -7.98
CA LEU A 66 -6.85 -5.86 -7.46
C LEU A 66 -6.91 -5.82 -5.92
N LEU A 67 -7.83 -6.56 -5.30
CA LEU A 67 -7.89 -6.71 -3.85
C LEU A 67 -6.65 -7.43 -3.30
N GLY A 68 -6.17 -8.47 -4.00
CA GLY A 68 -4.93 -9.15 -3.66
C GLY A 68 -3.73 -8.21 -3.70
N VAL A 69 -3.56 -7.46 -4.80
CA VAL A 69 -2.49 -6.46 -4.95
C VAL A 69 -2.57 -5.39 -3.86
N PHE A 70 -3.76 -4.87 -3.58
CA PHE A 70 -3.98 -3.90 -2.50
C PHE A 70 -3.60 -4.47 -1.12
N ALA A 71 -4.00 -5.71 -0.84
CA ALA A 71 -3.70 -6.38 0.42
C ALA A 71 -2.18 -6.56 0.61
N PHE A 72 -1.48 -7.08 -0.40
CA PHE A 72 -0.03 -7.28 -0.33
C PHE A 72 0.76 -5.96 -0.38
N SER A 73 0.25 -4.92 -1.05
CA SER A 73 0.83 -3.57 -0.96
C SER A 73 0.69 -3.00 0.45
N SER A 74 -0.42 -3.28 1.14
CA SER A 74 -0.61 -2.91 2.54
C SER A 74 0.37 -3.67 3.45
N PHE A 75 0.51 -4.99 3.28
CA PHE A 75 1.50 -5.76 4.05
C PHE A 75 2.93 -5.28 3.80
N TRP A 76 3.30 -5.00 2.55
CA TRP A 76 4.63 -4.47 2.21
C TRP A 76 4.90 -3.13 2.90
N THR A 77 3.89 -2.27 2.94
CA THR A 77 3.97 -0.94 3.57
C THR A 77 4.37 -1.01 5.04
N ILE A 78 4.03 -2.09 5.76
CA ILE A 78 4.49 -2.31 7.14
C ILE A 78 6.01 -2.27 7.19
N LYS A 79 6.69 -3.09 6.38
CA LYS A 79 8.15 -3.13 6.30
C LYS A 79 8.72 -1.80 5.81
N GLU A 80 8.12 -1.24 4.77
CA GLU A 80 8.57 0.00 4.14
C GLU A 80 8.53 1.19 5.11
N ILE A 81 7.56 1.24 6.03
CA ILE A 81 7.46 2.29 7.06
C ILE A 81 8.66 2.27 8.02
N PHE A 82 9.11 1.09 8.44
CA PHE A 82 10.31 0.98 9.29
C PHE A 82 11.58 1.34 8.51
N GLU A 83 11.68 0.93 7.25
CA GLU A 83 12.80 1.35 6.39
C GLU A 83 12.78 2.86 6.14
N GLN A 84 11.59 3.46 6.01
CA GLN A 84 11.43 4.89 5.82
C GLN A 84 11.89 5.68 7.06
N GLU A 85 11.64 5.19 8.27
CA GLU A 85 12.20 5.77 9.50
C GLU A 85 13.74 5.74 9.48
N GLU A 86 14.36 4.67 8.98
CA GLU A 86 15.81 4.64 8.82
C GLU A 86 16.32 5.64 7.78
N ARG A 87 15.58 5.83 6.68
CA ARG A 87 15.93 6.81 5.63
C ARG A 87 15.82 8.24 6.16
N VAL A 88 14.83 8.53 7.00
CA VAL A 88 14.72 9.81 7.73
C VAL A 88 15.88 9.96 8.71
N ARG A 89 16.24 8.91 9.47
CA ARG A 89 17.41 8.91 10.38
C ARG A 89 18.73 9.17 9.65
N LYS A 90 18.87 8.66 8.42
CA LYS A 90 20.02 8.91 7.52
C LYS A 90 20.01 10.31 6.89
N GLY A 91 18.94 11.10 7.08
CA GLY A 91 18.80 12.43 6.50
C GLY A 91 18.38 12.46 5.02
N TRP A 92 17.96 11.32 4.45
CA TRP A 92 17.52 11.25 3.05
C TRP A 92 16.13 11.84 2.85
N PHE A 93 15.33 11.89 3.92
CA PHE A 93 14.01 12.50 3.95
C PHE A 93 13.89 13.46 5.14
N PRO A 94 13.11 14.54 5.01
CA PRO A 94 12.94 15.51 6.09
C PRO A 94 12.23 14.87 7.28
N ALA A 95 12.83 14.97 8.46
CA ALA A 95 12.18 14.62 9.69
C ALA A 95 11.06 15.62 10.01
N ASN A 96 9.93 15.14 10.55
CA ASN A 96 8.87 16.03 11.01
C ASN A 96 9.27 16.68 12.35
N PRO A 97 9.45 18.02 12.42
CA PRO A 97 9.84 18.69 13.65
C PRO A 97 8.79 18.53 14.76
N LYS A 98 7.50 18.43 14.41
CA LYS A 98 6.41 18.21 15.40
C LYS A 98 6.46 16.84 16.08
N LYS A 99 7.26 15.91 15.57
CA LYS A 99 7.46 14.58 16.13
C LYS A 99 8.64 14.56 17.13
N GLN A 100 9.59 15.50 17.01
CA GLN A 100 10.73 15.61 17.92
C GLN A 100 10.28 16.06 19.32
N ASP A 101 9.30 16.96 19.40
CA ASP A 101 8.73 17.44 20.66
C ASP A 101 7.99 16.35 21.47
N LYS A 102 7.62 15.22 20.86
CA LYS A 102 6.93 14.11 21.54
C LYS A 102 7.87 13.06 22.16
N LYS A 103 9.19 13.16 21.93
CA LYS A 103 10.20 12.24 22.49
C LYS A 103 11.06 12.88 23.60
N MET A 104 10.86 14.17 23.92
CA MET A 104 11.38 14.80 25.15
C MET A 104 10.33 14.73 26.26
#